data_AF-A0A833YCK4-F1
#
_entry.id   AF-A0A833YCK4-F1
#
_cell.length_a   1.000
_cell.length_b   1.000
_cell.length_c   1.000
_cell.angle_alpha   90.00
_cell.angle_beta   90.00
_cell.angle_gamma   90.00
#
_symmetry.space_group_name_H-M   'P 1'
#
loop_
_entity.id
_entity.type
_entity.pdbx_description
1 polymer ?
#
loop_
_entity_poly.entity_id
_entity_poly.type
_entity_poly.pdbx_seq_one_letter_code
_entity_poly.pdbx_strand_id
1 'polypeptide(L)'
;MFSVLCESAPRDLKANYAFKIYDFNTDNFICKEDLEMTLARLTKSELEEDEVVLVCDKVIEEADLDGDGKLGFSDFEDMIAKAPDFLSTFHVRI
;
A
#
# COMPACT_ATOMS: atom_id res chain seq x y z
N MET A 1 -24.65 -3.88 -20.30
CA MET A 1 -23.26 -3.38 -20.24
C MET A 1 -23.11 -2.60 -18.96
N PHE A 2 -22.46 -3.18 -17.96
CA PHE A 2 -22.17 -2.50 -16.69
C PHE A 2 -20.78 -1.86 -16.82
N SER A 3 -20.73 -0.52 -16.84
CA SER A 3 -19.50 0.23 -16.79
C SER A 3 -18.83 0.04 -15.43
N VAL A 4 -17.58 -0.40 -15.45
CA VAL A 4 -16.69 -0.70 -14.32
C VAL A 4 -16.15 0.58 -13.65
N LEU A 5 -16.77 1.74 -13.92
CA LEU A 5 -16.35 3.07 -13.50
C LEU A 5 -17.51 3.79 -12.81
N CYS A 6 -18.09 3.16 -11.80
CA CYS A 6 -19.04 3.83 -10.92
C CYS A 6 -18.26 4.52 -9.78
N GLU A 7 -18.60 5.77 -9.50
CA GLU A 7 -18.08 6.61 -8.41
C GLU A 7 -18.31 5.97 -7.00
N SER A 8 -19.07 4.88 -6.94
CA SER A 8 -19.31 4.03 -5.76
C SER A 8 -18.55 2.69 -5.80
N ALA A 9 -17.34 2.64 -6.35
CA ALA A 9 -16.52 1.43 -6.21
C ALA A 9 -16.31 1.13 -4.72
N PRO A 10 -16.65 -0.09 -4.24
CA PRO A 10 -16.51 -0.43 -2.83
C PRO A 10 -15.05 -0.25 -2.41
N ARG A 11 -14.85 0.21 -1.17
CA ARG A 11 -13.50 0.47 -0.63
C ARG A 11 -12.63 -0.78 -0.75
N ASP A 12 -13.21 -1.95 -0.57
CA ASP A 12 -12.61 -3.27 -0.75
C ASP A 12 -11.97 -3.44 -2.14
N LEU A 13 -12.62 -2.92 -3.19
CA LEU A 13 -12.15 -3.03 -4.56
C LEU A 13 -10.97 -2.08 -4.79
N LYS A 14 -11.03 -0.85 -4.25
CA LYS A 14 -9.91 0.08 -4.30
C LYS A 14 -8.72 -0.42 -3.48
N ALA A 15 -8.98 -0.96 -2.29
CA ALA A 15 -7.98 -1.55 -1.42
C ALA A 15 -7.31 -2.75 -2.10
N ASN A 16 -8.06 -3.66 -2.70
CA ASN A 16 -7.51 -4.81 -3.43
C ASN A 16 -6.67 -4.39 -4.64
N TYR A 17 -7.11 -3.39 -5.41
CA TYR A 17 -6.29 -2.87 -6.51
C TYR A 17 -5.04 -2.15 -6.01
N ALA A 18 -5.12 -1.35 -4.96
CA ALA A 18 -3.95 -0.71 -4.36
C ALA A 18 -2.98 -1.77 -3.82
N PHE A 19 -3.49 -2.76 -3.09
CA PHE A 19 -2.72 -3.87 -2.55
C PHE A 19 -1.94 -4.59 -3.64
N LYS A 20 -2.58 -4.93 -4.77
CA LYS A 20 -1.91 -5.52 -5.94
C LYS A 20 -0.90 -4.63 -6.65
N ILE A 21 -0.99 -3.31 -6.50
CA ILE A 21 0.00 -2.38 -7.07
C ILE A 21 1.25 -2.34 -6.20
N TYR A 22 1.07 -2.47 -4.88
CA TYR A 22 2.15 -2.50 -3.90
C TYR A 22 2.82 -3.87 -3.78
N ASP A 23 2.05 -4.95 -3.90
CA ASP A 23 2.53 -6.32 -3.91
C ASP A 23 3.26 -6.62 -5.22
N PHE A 24 4.60 -6.51 -5.21
CA PHE A 24 5.44 -6.72 -6.38
C PHE A 24 5.69 -8.20 -6.65
N ASN A 25 5.77 -9.00 -5.59
CA ASN A 25 6.08 -10.43 -5.67
C ASN A 25 4.80 -11.30 -5.91
N THR A 26 3.61 -10.69 -5.81
CA THR A 26 2.28 -11.31 -5.95
C THR A 26 2.01 -12.43 -4.94
N ASP A 27 2.58 -12.34 -3.74
CA ASP A 27 2.39 -13.33 -2.67
C ASP A 27 1.16 -13.03 -1.80
N ASN A 28 0.46 -11.93 -2.08
CA ASN A 28 -0.65 -11.37 -1.30
C ASN A 28 -0.24 -10.86 0.09
N PHE A 29 1.02 -10.49 0.26
CA PHE A 29 1.55 -9.82 1.45
C PHE A 29 2.47 -8.67 1.04
N ILE A 30 2.28 -7.50 1.63
CA ILE A 30 3.22 -6.40 1.40
C ILE A 30 4.35 -6.56 2.41
N CYS A 31 5.52 -6.98 1.93
CA CYS A 31 6.71 -7.11 2.74
C CYS A 31 7.53 -5.80 2.73
N LYS A 32 8.52 -5.71 3.62
CA LYS A 32 9.45 -4.57 3.66
C LYS A 32 10.10 -4.31 2.30
N GLU A 33 10.52 -5.37 1.62
CA GLU A 33 11.14 -5.30 0.28
C GLU A 33 10.19 -4.71 -0.78
N ASP A 34 8.90 -5.06 -0.75
CA ASP A 34 7.89 -4.51 -1.65
C ASP A 34 7.65 -3.01 -1.41
N LEU A 35 7.65 -2.59 -0.13
CA LEU A 35 7.58 -1.18 0.25
C LEU A 35 8.83 -0.42 -0.20
N GLU A 36 10.02 -0.97 -0.03
CA GLU A 36 11.28 -0.37 -0.46
C GLU A 36 11.29 -0.15 -1.99
N MET A 37 10.90 -1.17 -2.76
CA MET A 37 10.77 -1.06 -4.21
C MET A 37 9.71 -0.03 -4.62
N THR A 38 8.59 0.03 -3.91
CA THR A 38 7.53 0.98 -4.20
C THR A 38 7.97 2.41 -3.90
N LEU A 39 8.59 2.64 -2.73
CA LEU A 39 9.14 3.94 -2.35
C LEU A 39 10.22 4.39 -3.31
N ALA A 40 11.16 3.51 -3.69
CA ALA A 40 12.19 3.82 -4.68
C ALA A 40 11.60 4.27 -6.03
N ARG A 41 10.50 3.63 -6.47
CA ARG A 41 9.78 4.03 -7.70
C ARG A 41 9.02 5.34 -7.54
N LEU A 42 8.37 5.57 -6.40
CA LEU A 42 7.61 6.78 -6.12
C LEU A 42 8.52 8.01 -5.98
N THR A 43 9.65 7.87 -5.31
CA THR A 43 10.60 8.95 -5.07
C THR A 43 11.68 9.05 -6.14
N LYS A 44 11.62 8.21 -7.20
CA LYS A 44 12.61 8.17 -8.29
C LYS A 44 14.05 8.04 -7.78
N SER A 45 14.25 7.32 -6.68
CA SER A 45 15.53 7.22 -5.98
C SER A 45 16.10 8.56 -5.48
N GLU A 46 15.25 9.53 -5.16
CA GLU A 46 15.67 10.79 -4.51
C GLU A 46 15.86 10.63 -2.99
N LEU A 47 15.32 9.57 -2.38
CA LEU A 47 15.51 9.26 -0.96
C LEU A 47 16.75 8.39 -0.73
N GLU A 48 17.43 8.60 0.40
CA GLU A 48 18.52 7.73 0.87
C GLU A 48 17.96 6.39 1.38
N GLU A 49 18.72 5.30 1.21
CA GLU A 49 18.34 3.95 1.67
C GLU A 49 17.94 3.95 3.15
N ASP A 50 18.65 4.70 4.01
CA ASP A 50 18.35 4.80 5.45
C ASP A 50 16.96 5.41 5.71
N GLU A 51 16.55 6.44 4.95
CA GLU A 51 15.23 7.05 5.08
C GLU A 51 14.13 6.10 4.58
N VAL A 52 14.38 5.42 3.45
CA VAL A 52 13.44 4.43 2.91
C VAL A 52 13.22 3.31 3.93
N VAL A 53 14.31 2.76 4.48
CA VAL A 53 14.26 1.70 5.50
C VAL A 53 13.50 2.16 6.73
N LEU A 54 13.75 3.38 7.23
CA LEU A 54 13.07 3.94 8.39
C LEU A 54 11.55 4.13 8.15
N VAL A 55 11.16 4.59 6.96
CA VAL A 55 9.75 4.75 6.58
C VAL A 55 9.10 3.37 6.47
N CYS A 56 9.74 2.41 5.82
CA CYS A 56 9.22 1.04 5.74
C CYS A 56 9.03 0.41 7.12
N ASP A 57 10.01 0.56 8.02
CA ASP A 57 9.94 0.01 9.38
C ASP A 57 8.75 0.62 10.14
N LYS A 58 8.58 1.94 10.09
CA LYS A 58 7.45 2.62 10.73
C LYS A 58 6.10 2.24 10.12
N VAL A 59 6.03 2.06 8.80
CA VAL A 59 4.79 1.64 8.13
C VAL A 59 4.43 0.23 8.56
N ILE A 60 5.38 -0.71 8.56
CA ILE A 60 5.16 -2.06 9.06
C ILE A 60 4.74 -1.99 10.53
N GLU A 61 5.47 -1.30 11.40
CA GLU A 61 5.17 -1.24 12.83
C GLU A 61 3.77 -0.67 13.15
N GLU A 62 3.29 0.31 12.37
CA GLU A 62 1.97 0.92 12.57
C GLU A 62 0.83 0.16 11.89
N ALA A 63 1.10 -0.51 10.77
CA ALA A 63 0.07 -1.16 9.97
C ALA A 63 -0.01 -2.67 10.21
N ASP A 64 1.06 -3.34 10.66
CA ASP A 64 1.10 -4.75 11.04
C ASP A 64 0.40 -4.94 12.40
N LEU A 65 -0.85 -5.41 12.37
CA LEU A 65 -1.65 -5.60 13.58
C LEU A 65 -1.41 -6.97 14.21
N ASP A 66 -0.98 -7.95 13.44
CA ASP A 66 -0.75 -9.32 13.90
C ASP A 66 0.71 -9.63 14.26
N GLY A 67 1.64 -8.76 13.87
CA GLY A 67 3.05 -8.81 14.23
C GLY A 67 3.85 -9.85 13.45
N ASP A 68 3.41 -10.23 12.23
CA ASP A 68 4.14 -11.18 11.40
C ASP A 68 5.26 -10.56 10.57
N GLY A 69 5.40 -9.22 10.65
CA GLY A 69 6.38 -8.43 9.91
C GLY A 69 5.99 -8.21 8.44
N LYS A 70 4.72 -8.45 8.10
CA LYS A 70 4.17 -8.30 6.76
C LYS A 70 2.80 -7.64 6.86
N LEU A 71 2.32 -7.15 5.73
CA LEU A 71 0.99 -6.54 5.66
C LEU A 71 0.08 -7.45 4.86
N GLY A 72 -0.79 -8.16 5.57
CA GLY A 72 -1.87 -8.91 4.96
C GLY A 72 -2.96 -7.99 4.40
N PHE A 73 -3.89 -8.59 3.67
CA PHE A 73 -5.06 -7.87 3.16
C PHE A 73 -5.88 -7.23 4.29
N SER A 74 -6.01 -7.91 5.44
CA SER A 74 -6.77 -7.40 6.59
C SER A 74 -6.12 -6.18 7.22
N ASP A 75 -4.79 -6.21 7.39
CA ASP A 75 -3.98 -5.12 7.92
C ASP A 75 -4.02 -3.90 7.00
N PHE A 76 -3.94 -4.15 5.68
CA PHE A 76 -4.04 -3.11 4.68
C PHE A 76 -5.43 -2.47 4.61
N GLU A 77 -6.51 -3.25 4.77
CA GLU A 77 -7.86 -2.71 4.87
C GLU A 77 -8.03 -1.81 6.11
N ASP A 78 -7.51 -2.23 7.27
CA ASP A 78 -7.56 -1.44 8.50
C ASP A 78 -6.71 -0.17 8.38
N MET A 79 -5.53 -0.26 7.77
CA MET A 79 -4.66 0.87 7.46
C MET A 79 -5.38 1.89 6.56
N ILE A 80 -6.04 1.44 5.49
CA ILE A 80 -6.82 2.30 4.60
C ILE A 80 -8.02 2.91 5.34
N ALA A 81 -8.65 2.16 6.24
CA ALA A 81 -9.77 2.65 7.05
C ALA A 81 -9.32 3.74 8.04
N LYS A 82 -8.13 3.59 8.64
CA LYS A 82 -7.50 4.56 9.56
C LYS A 82 -6.93 5.77 8.84
N ALA A 83 -6.43 5.60 7.62
CA ALA A 83 -5.81 6.65 6.81
C ALA A 83 -6.58 6.92 5.51
N PRO A 84 -7.78 7.55 5.57
CA PRO A 84 -8.53 7.90 4.36
C PRO A 84 -7.76 8.86 3.44
N ASP A 85 -6.84 9.67 3.99
CA ASP A 85 -5.91 10.53 3.24
C ASP A 85 -4.91 9.74 2.39
N PHE A 86 -4.61 8.48 2.74
CA PHE A 86 -3.74 7.60 1.95
C PHE A 86 -4.37 7.33 0.59
N LEU A 87 -5.66 6.98 0.55
CA LEU A 87 -6.42 6.82 -0.69
C LEU A 87 -6.59 8.15 -1.46
N SER A 88 -6.74 9.27 -0.74
CA SER A 88 -6.89 10.58 -1.38
C SER A 88 -5.58 11.11 -1.98
N THR A 89 -4.44 10.69 -1.45
CA THR A 89 -3.10 10.98 -1.99
C THR A 89 -2.75 10.04 -3.14
N PHE A 90 -3.39 8.86 -3.22
CA PHE A 90 -3.34 7.91 -4.33
C PHE A 90 -4.05 8.41 -5.59
N HIS A 91 -3.73 9.63 -6.04
CA HIS A 91 -3.98 10.05 -7.42
C HIS A 91 -2.90 9.44 -8.32
N VAL A 92 -2.96 8.12 -8.53
CA VAL A 92 -2.29 7.53 -9.70
C VAL A 92 -3.06 8.05 -10.92
N ARG A 93 -2.55 9.11 -11.54
CA ARG A 93 -2.95 9.50 -12.90
C ARG A 93 -2.49 8.38 -13.83
N ILE A 94 -3.38 7.43 -14.09
CA ILE A 94 -3.31 6.58 -15.28
C ILE A 94 -3.71 7.42 -16.48
#